data_AF-A0A559V7M9-F1
#
_entry.id   AF-A0A559V7M9-F1
#
_cell.length_a   1.000
_cell.length_b   1.000
_cell.length_c   1.000
_cell.angle_alpha   90.00
_cell.angle_beta   90.00
_cell.angle_gamma   90.00
#
_symmetry.space_group_name_H-M   'P 1'
#
loop_
_entity.id
_entity.type
_entity.pdbx_description
1 polymer ?
#
loop_
_entity_poly.entity_id
_entity_poly.type
_entity_poly.pdbx_seq_one_letter_code
_entity_poly.pdbx_strand_id
1 'polypeptide(L)'
;MTSADNLREFKRDGRIVIVGASLAGLRAAEALRDEGFTGSLTMIGDELGEPYDRPPLSKQVLTGWVPADATTLPRRRDINAEWLLKNWSCASAARRPDGKPRSR
;
A
#
# COMPACT_ATOMS: atom_id res chain seq x y z
N MET A 1 -11.14 28.39 -12.49
CA MET A 1 -10.52 27.21 -11.86
C MET A 1 -10.99 25.99 -12.64
N THR A 2 -10.10 25.37 -13.43
CA THR A 2 -10.50 24.29 -14.35
C THR A 2 -10.43 22.93 -13.67
N SER A 3 -11.16 21.94 -14.19
CA SER A 3 -11.12 20.57 -13.63
C SER A 3 -9.70 19.96 -13.65
N ALA A 4 -8.87 20.38 -14.62
CA ALA A 4 -7.47 19.95 -14.73
C ALA A 4 -6.58 20.53 -13.61
N ASP A 5 -6.87 21.75 -13.14
CA ASP A 5 -6.12 22.37 -12.04
C ASP A 5 -6.40 21.63 -10.73
N ASN A 6 -7.68 21.32 -10.46
CA ASN A 6 -8.10 20.56 -9.29
C ASN A 6 -7.45 19.17 -9.25
N LEU A 7 -7.34 18.50 -10.40
CA LEU A 7 -6.71 17.19 -10.49
C LEU A 7 -5.21 17.26 -10.22
N ARG A 8 -4.52 18.31 -10.71
CA ARG A 8 -3.08 18.52 -10.44
C ARG A 8 -2.83 18.82 -8.97
N GLU A 9 -3.66 19.64 -8.35
CA GLU A 9 -3.61 19.94 -6.91
C GLU A 9 -3.83 18.67 -6.10
N PHE A 10 -4.88 17.89 -6.42
CA PHE A 10 -5.14 16.61 -5.77
C PHE A 10 -4.00 15.60 -5.96
N LYS A 11 -3.36 15.54 -7.14
CA LYS A 11 -2.21 14.66 -7.34
C LYS A 11 -1.03 15.03 -6.44
N ARG A 12 -0.89 16.29 -6.02
CA ARG A 12 0.22 16.76 -5.16
C ARG A 12 -0.08 16.64 -3.68
N ASP A 13 -1.27 17.05 -3.26
CA ASP A 13 -1.60 17.20 -1.83
C ASP A 13 -2.74 16.27 -1.36
N GLY A 14 -3.33 15.53 -2.29
CA GLY A 14 -4.40 14.58 -2.02
C GLY A 14 -3.93 13.42 -1.14
N ARG A 15 -4.90 12.71 -0.58
CA ARG A 15 -4.65 11.53 0.25
C ARG A 15 -5.43 10.34 -0.28
N ILE A 16 -4.74 9.23 -0.48
CA ILE A 16 -5.33 7.98 -0.95
C ILE A 16 -5.00 6.87 0.07
N VAL A 17 -6.04 6.14 0.46
CA VAL A 17 -5.94 4.97 1.34
C VAL A 17 -6.29 3.73 0.53
N ILE A 18 -5.38 2.75 0.51
CA ILE A 18 -5.57 1.47 -0.16
C ILE A 18 -5.77 0.41 0.92
N VAL A 19 -6.94 -0.23 0.92
CA VAL A 19 -7.27 -1.33 1.83
C VAL A 19 -7.02 -2.65 1.11
N GLY A 20 -6.01 -3.38 1.57
CA GLY A 20 -5.50 -4.61 0.97
C GLY A 20 -4.02 -4.49 0.60
N ALA A 21 -3.13 -4.68 1.56
CA ALA A 21 -1.67 -4.66 1.36
C ALA A 21 -1.10 -5.92 0.66
N SER A 22 -1.83 -6.48 -0.31
CA SER A 22 -1.42 -7.62 -1.14
C SER A 22 -0.97 -7.16 -2.53
N LEU A 23 -0.84 -8.10 -3.49
CA LEU A 23 -0.44 -7.80 -4.87
C LEU A 23 -1.27 -6.69 -5.51
N ALA A 24 -2.60 -6.75 -5.41
CA ALA A 24 -3.48 -5.79 -6.05
C ALA A 24 -3.29 -4.36 -5.49
N GLY A 25 -3.17 -4.24 -4.17
CA GLY A 25 -2.93 -2.95 -3.53
C GLY A 25 -1.54 -2.40 -3.83
N LEU A 26 -0.51 -3.24 -3.84
CA LEU A 26 0.84 -2.82 -4.24
C LEU A 26 0.88 -2.33 -5.68
N ARG A 27 0.26 -3.04 -6.62
CA ARG A 27 0.20 -2.61 -8.03
C ARG A 27 -0.61 -1.32 -8.22
N ALA A 28 -1.70 -1.15 -7.46
CA ALA A 28 -2.45 0.10 -7.46
C ALA A 28 -1.62 1.28 -6.94
N ALA A 29 -0.87 1.07 -5.85
CA ALA A 29 0.05 2.06 -5.30
C ALA A 29 1.15 2.46 -6.29
N GLU A 30 1.77 1.48 -6.94
CA GLU A 30 2.77 1.71 -7.99
C GLU A 30 2.18 2.50 -9.16
N ALA A 31 1.01 2.10 -9.67
CA ALA A 31 0.33 2.79 -10.76
C ALA A 31 0.00 4.25 -10.41
N LEU A 32 -0.43 4.53 -9.18
CA LEU A 32 -0.67 5.90 -8.72
C LEU A 32 0.61 6.75 -8.79
N ARG A 33 1.76 6.19 -8.38
CA ARG A 33 3.05 6.90 -8.48
C ARG A 33 3.48 7.12 -9.92
N ASP A 34 3.26 6.13 -10.80
CA ASP A 34 3.58 6.26 -12.23
C ASP A 34 2.70 7.32 -12.92
N GLU A 35 1.44 7.45 -12.49
CA GLU A 35 0.51 8.50 -12.93
C GLU A 35 0.83 9.89 -12.31
N GLY A 36 1.91 10.01 -11.53
CA GLY A 36 2.37 11.27 -10.96
C GLY A 36 1.64 11.69 -9.68
N PHE A 37 0.96 10.77 -8.98
CA PHE A 37 0.46 11.04 -7.64
C PHE A 37 1.64 11.16 -6.67
N THR A 38 1.81 12.34 -6.10
CA THR A 38 2.83 12.70 -5.10
C THR A 38 2.24 12.97 -3.72
N GLY A 39 0.90 12.96 -3.62
CA GLY A 39 0.17 13.04 -2.37
C GLY A 39 0.43 11.88 -1.41
N SER A 40 -0.20 11.95 -0.23
CA SER A 40 -0.01 10.95 0.82
C SER A 40 -0.69 9.63 0.44
N LEU A 41 0.04 8.53 0.59
CA LEU A 41 -0.44 7.19 0.31
C LEU A 41 -0.39 6.35 1.58
N THR A 42 -1.47 5.65 1.89
CA THR A 42 -1.55 4.77 3.07
C THR A 42 -2.02 3.38 2.64
N MET A 43 -1.29 2.35 3.04
CA MET A 43 -1.57 0.95 2.77
C MET A 43 -2.06 0.26 4.05
N ILE A 44 -3.25 -0.32 4.02
CA ILE A 44 -3.83 -1.07 5.15
C ILE A 44 -3.85 -2.56 4.79
N GLY A 45 -3.37 -3.42 5.68
CA GLY A 45 -3.37 -4.88 5.48
C GLY A 45 -3.49 -5.66 6.76
N ASP A 46 -4.04 -6.87 6.67
CA ASP A 46 -4.18 -7.79 7.80
C ASP A 46 -3.03 -8.83 7.86
N GLU A 47 -2.04 -8.70 6.99
CA GLU A 47 -0.87 -9.59 6.93
C GLU A 47 0.40 -8.86 7.40
N LEU A 48 1.25 -9.54 8.18
CA LEU A 48 2.51 -8.97 8.70
C LEU A 48 3.64 -8.96 7.68
N GLY A 49 3.52 -9.73 6.60
CA GLY A 49 4.59 -10.00 5.65
C GLY A 49 4.60 -9.06 4.45
N GLU A 50 5.71 -9.07 3.71
CA GLU A 50 5.75 -8.46 2.37
C GLU A 50 4.70 -9.09 1.46
N PRO A 51 4.13 -8.34 0.50
CA PRO A 51 3.19 -8.90 -0.46
C PRO A 51 3.82 -10.11 -1.15
N TYR A 52 3.13 -11.26 -1.12
CA TYR A 52 3.62 -12.50 -1.72
C TYR A 52 2.58 -13.11 -2.66
N ASP A 53 3.05 -13.92 -3.61
CA ASP A 53 2.20 -14.64 -4.55
C ASP A 53 1.65 -15.91 -3.89
N ARG A 54 0.32 -15.99 -3.78
CA ARG A 54 -0.40 -17.13 -3.17
C ARG A 54 -0.56 -18.35 -4.10
N PRO A 55 -0.81 -18.21 -5.41
CA PRO A 55 -0.88 -19.32 -6.35
C PRO A 55 0.18 -20.43 -6.18
N PRO A 56 1.49 -20.13 -6.07
CA PRO A 56 2.52 -21.17 -5.92
C PRO A 56 2.46 -21.90 -4.57
N LEU A 57 1.87 -21.31 -3.53
CA LEU A 57 1.82 -21.91 -2.19
C LEU A 57 0.97 -23.18 -2.12
N SER A 58 -0.07 -23.29 -2.96
CA SER A 58 -0.98 -24.44 -2.95
C SER A 58 -0.43 -25.70 -3.62
N LYS A 59 0.70 -25.60 -4.32
CA LYS A 59 1.26 -26.71 -5.11
C LYS A 59 2.78 -26.72 -5.07
N GLN A 60 3.43 -25.75 -5.73
CA GLN A 60 4.86 -25.79 -5.99
C GLN A 60 5.72 -25.64 -4.74
N VAL A 61 5.29 -24.82 -3.78
CA VAL A 61 5.99 -24.68 -2.50
C VAL A 61 5.77 -25.89 -1.61
N LEU A 62 4.55 -26.44 -1.58
CA LEU A 62 4.23 -27.62 -0.79
C LEU A 62 4.94 -28.88 -1.31
N THR A 63 5.19 -28.97 -2.61
CA THR A 63 5.97 -30.05 -3.23
C THR A 63 7.48 -29.82 -3.21
N GLY A 64 7.96 -28.72 -2.60
CA GLY A 64 9.39 -28.39 -2.48
C GLY A 64 10.08 -27.97 -3.78
N TRP A 65 9.31 -27.65 -4.82
CA TRP A 65 9.82 -27.27 -6.14
C TRP A 65 10.24 -25.80 -6.19
N VAL A 66 9.60 -24.96 -5.39
CA VAL A 66 9.89 -23.53 -5.27
C VAL A 66 10.06 -23.22 -3.78
N PRO A 67 11.15 -22.58 -3.35
CA PRO A 67 11.31 -22.19 -1.96
C PRO A 67 10.32 -21.05 -1.62
N ALA A 68 9.82 -21.02 -0.38
CA ALA A 68 8.74 -20.12 0.01
C ALA A 68 9.12 -18.63 -0.10
N ASP A 69 10.40 -18.31 0.02
CA ASP A 69 10.98 -16.97 -0.14
C ASP A 69 10.94 -16.48 -1.60
N ALA A 70 10.86 -17.36 -2.59
CA ALA A 70 10.69 -17.01 -4.00
C ALA A 70 9.25 -16.54 -4.34
N THR A 71 8.33 -16.58 -3.37
CA THR A 71 6.97 -16.03 -3.54
C THR A 71 6.88 -14.55 -3.19
N THR A 72 7.94 -13.96 -2.63
CA THR A 72 7.99 -12.53 -2.34
C THR A 72 7.82 -11.74 -3.63
N LEU A 73 6.83 -10.84 -3.67
CA LEU A 73 6.61 -9.98 -4.82
C LEU A 73 7.63 -8.84 -4.78
N PRO A 74 8.55 -8.75 -5.75
CA PRO A 74 9.47 -7.63 -5.80
C PRO A 74 8.68 -6.34 -5.99
N ARG A 75 8.90 -5.39 -5.07
CA ARG A 75 8.45 -4.01 -5.24
C ARG A 75 9.16 -3.45 -6.47
N ARG A 76 8.40 -2.99 -7.46
CA ARG A 76 8.98 -2.41 -8.69
C ARG A 76 9.51 -1.00 -8.44
N ARG A 77 8.98 -0.32 -7.42
CA ARG A 77 9.38 1.03 -7.02
C ARG A 77 9.08 1.27 -5.55
N ASP A 78 9.77 2.24 -4.97
CA ASP A 78 9.35 2.81 -3.69
C ASP A 78 8.04 3.59 -3.86
N ILE A 79 7.02 3.19 -3.10
CA ILE A 79 5.70 3.83 -3.10
C ILE A 79 5.56 4.92 -2.02
N ASN A 80 6.55 5.06 -1.13
CA ASN A 80 6.55 6.01 -0.01
C ASN A 80 5.19 6.02 0.72
N ALA A 81 4.71 4.82 1.05
CA ALA A 81 3.41 4.64 1.70
C ALA A 81 3.57 4.45 3.20
N GLU A 82 2.62 4.98 3.97
CA GLU A 82 2.44 4.61 5.36
C GLU A 82 1.79 3.23 5.42
N TRP A 83 2.42 2.27 6.13
CA TRP A 83 1.94 0.89 6.21
C TRP A 83 1.29 0.63 7.56
N LEU A 84 0.05 0.17 7.51
CA LEU A 84 -0.78 -0.06 8.67
C LEU A 84 -1.21 -1.54 8.67
N LEU A 85 -0.40 -2.37 9.31
CA LEU A 85 -0.51 -3.83 9.27
C LEU A 85 -0.95 -4.41 10.61
N LYS A 86 -1.85 -5.40 10.59
CA LYS A 86 -2.29 -6.28 11.71
C LYS A 86 -2.83 -5.67 13.02
N ASN A 87 -2.48 -4.46 13.39
CA ASN A 87 -2.90 -3.82 14.64
C ASN A 87 -3.55 -2.46 14.39
N TRP A 88 -3.97 -2.21 13.15
CA TRP A 88 -4.70 -1.00 12.81
C TRP A 88 -6.13 -1.05 13.35
N SER A 89 -6.49 -0.02 14.10
CA SER A 89 -7.87 0.25 14.53
C SER A 89 -8.36 1.56 13.92
N CYS A 90 -9.67 1.79 13.87
CA CYS A 90 -10.21 3.08 13.45
C CYS A 90 -9.64 4.26 14.28
N ALA A 91 -9.28 4.01 15.55
CA ALA A 91 -8.63 4.99 16.41
C ALA A 91 -7.19 5.36 15.96
N SER A 92 -6.46 4.43 15.33
CA SER A 92 -5.14 4.75 14.76
C SER A 92 -5.22 5.55 13.47
N ALA A 93 -6.37 5.54 12.76
CA ALA A 93 -6.64 6.40 11.60
C ALA A 93 -6.75 7.88 11.92
N ALA A 94 -6.90 8.22 13.19
CA ALA A 94 -6.90 9.59 13.67
C ALA A 94 -5.48 10.16 13.86
N ARG A 95 -4.42 9.35 13.76
CA ARG A 95 -3.04 9.85 13.86
C ARG A 95 -2.68 10.65 12.61
N ARG A 96 -2.11 11.83 12.84
CA ARG A 96 -1.51 12.64 11.79
C ARG A 96 -0.21 11.93 11.30
N PRO A 97 0.27 12.24 10.08
CA PRO A 97 1.53 11.71 9.56
C PRO A 97 2.78 12.12 10.39
N ASP A 98 2.62 13.03 11.37
CA ASP A 98 3.64 13.41 12.36
C ASP A 98 3.59 12.56 13.65
N GLY A 99 2.75 11.52 13.69
CA GLY A 99 2.57 10.64 14.84
C GLY A 99 1.77 11.23 16.00
N LYS A 100 1.35 12.51 15.95
CA LYS A 100 0.61 13.14 17.04
C LYS A 100 -0.89 12.81 17.01
N PRO A 101 -1.51 12.60 18.18
CA PRO A 101 -2.96 12.50 18.28
C PRO A 101 -3.60 13.84 17.87
N ARG A 102 -4.69 13.80 17.08
CA ARG A 102 -5.49 15.00 16.83
C ARG A 102 -6.13 15.45 18.14
N SER A 103 -5.75 16.63 18.63
CA SER A 103 -6.47 17.30 19.72
C SER A 103 -7.93 17.47 19.29
N ARG A 104 -8.85 17.10 20.19
CA ARG A 104 -10.29 17.32 20.04
C ARG A 104 -10.62 18.80 19.89
#